data_AF-W2TIS5-F1
#
_entry.id   AF-W2TIS5-F1
#
_cell.length_a   1.000
_cell.length_b   1.000
_cell.length_c   1.000
_cell.angle_alpha   90.00
_cell.angle_beta   90.00
_cell.angle_gamma   90.00
#
_symmetry.space_group_name_H-M   'P 1'
#
loop_
_entity.id
_entity.type
_entity.pdbx_description
1 polymer ?
#
loop_
_entity_poly.entity_id
_entity_poly.type
_entity_poly.pdbx_seq_one_letter_code
_entity_poly.pdbx_strand_id
1 'polypeptide(L)'
;MITLLLLLLCVSRAVSEVGEEENVFNNINMLRNTKQSLRILPSSNRLCAKLQKIIAVTEDQVSTSGGNIPEINEMDHTDGMYQGDMKLTSDQIVDVIEDIEEEREEKRGNGTEYRQRRKRQAFRDARYPQTIWENGVYYFFHSSATSKVQSVFKKGAQEWERNTCINFHEDKYRRAKQKIQVFVEDGCWSYVGRIEKPQQELSLGRGCESVGTAAHEIGHALGFWHTQSRHDRDRFITLDLNNIKPDWRDQFTKQTTVTNNNYDLTYDYGSIMHYGYRSASYNKKPTMIPKDTLYAQTLGSPFISFYELLMMNKHYKCLDNCKPETSAICQMDGFPHPRDCKKCICPSGFGGDLCDRRPSGCGQVLNATTNYQTLTDTVGNINVGEREDFSKCNYWIQAPKGSRIEVKLESFTRGLAVDGCSYAGVEIKTHSDLRLTGYRFCAPEDKGVTLVSNYHIVPVITYNRAYASQTVLKYRIGEISLQLL
;
A
#
# COMPACT_ATOMS: atom_id res chain seq x y z
N MET A 1 45.13 3.80 46.89
CA MET A 1 45.38 4.84 45.87
C MET A 1 46.16 4.30 44.66
N ILE A 2 45.84 3.08 44.21
CA ILE A 2 46.26 2.47 42.94
C ILE A 2 45.13 1.50 42.57
N THR A 3 44.05 2.02 42.00
CA THR A 3 42.97 1.29 41.25
C THR A 3 41.87 2.29 40.86
N LEU A 4 42.26 3.41 40.23
CA LEU A 4 41.30 4.30 39.57
C LEU A 4 41.92 5.06 38.39
N LEU A 5 43.07 4.61 37.86
CA LEU A 5 43.78 5.32 36.79
C LEU A 5 44.14 4.44 35.57
N LEU A 6 43.59 3.22 35.48
CA LEU A 6 43.84 2.30 34.35
C LEU A 6 42.58 1.90 33.58
N LEU A 7 41.39 2.39 33.96
CA LEU A 7 40.15 2.22 33.18
C LEU A 7 39.81 3.40 32.26
N LEU A 8 40.60 4.48 32.29
CA LEU A 8 40.36 5.72 31.53
C LEU A 8 41.20 5.87 30.25
N LEU A 9 41.88 4.80 29.80
CA LEU A 9 42.69 4.84 28.57
C LEU A 9 42.31 3.80 27.50
N CYS A 10 41.19 3.10 27.65
CA CYS A 10 40.69 2.17 26.61
C CYS A 10 39.36 2.59 25.95
N VAL A 11 38.80 3.76 26.28
CA VAL A 11 37.54 4.26 25.67
C VAL A 11 37.76 5.52 24.82
N SER A 12 39.01 5.89 24.53
CA SER A 12 39.34 7.12 23.82
C SER A 12 39.58 6.95 22.31
N ARG A 13 38.98 5.93 21.66
CA ARG A 13 39.12 5.75 20.21
C ARG A 13 37.89 5.28 19.43
N ALA A 14 36.70 5.34 20.02
CA ALA A 14 35.44 5.04 19.33
C ALA A 14 34.37 6.14 19.47
N VAL A 15 34.77 7.36 19.86
CA VAL A 15 33.86 8.50 20.02
C VAL A 15 34.08 9.49 18.87
N SER A 16 33.52 9.17 17.70
CA SER A 16 33.28 10.14 16.63
C SER A 16 32.13 9.77 15.69
N GLU A 17 31.57 8.56 15.76
CA GLU A 17 30.43 8.15 14.91
C GLU A 17 29.17 7.72 15.71
N VAL A 18 29.23 7.62 17.04
CA VAL A 18 28.13 7.09 17.89
C VAL A 18 27.20 8.18 18.45
N GLY A 19 27.58 9.47 18.34
CA GLY A 19 26.84 10.58 18.95
C GLY A 19 25.48 10.90 18.32
N GLU A 20 25.23 10.49 17.07
CA GLU A 20 23.95 10.71 16.40
C GLU A 20 22.91 9.61 16.72
N GLU A 21 23.33 8.35 16.86
CA GLU A 21 22.40 7.22 17.09
C GLU A 21 21.79 7.22 18.50
N GLU A 22 22.57 7.61 19.52
CA GLU A 22 22.08 7.71 20.90
C GLU A 22 21.04 8.83 21.07
N ASN A 23 21.15 9.89 20.26
CA ASN A 23 20.23 11.02 20.26
C ASN A 23 18.91 10.66 19.54
N VAL A 24 18.98 9.89 18.44
CA VAL A 24 17.81 9.36 17.73
C VAL A 24 17.01 8.37 18.58
N PHE A 25 17.68 7.45 19.27
CA PHE A 25 17.03 6.47 20.16
C PHE A 25 16.32 7.14 21.35
N ASN A 26 16.95 8.16 21.96
CA ASN A 26 16.33 8.95 23.02
C ASN A 26 15.12 9.77 22.53
N ASN A 27 15.17 10.30 21.31
CA ASN A 27 14.04 11.03 20.70
C ASN A 27 12.86 10.09 20.32
N ILE A 28 13.14 8.85 19.89
CA ILE A 28 12.10 7.82 19.65
C ILE A 28 11.41 7.41 20.97
N ASN A 29 12.18 7.26 22.05
CA ASN A 29 11.60 6.99 23.37
C ASN A 29 10.84 8.21 23.93
N MET A 30 11.28 9.43 23.63
CA MET A 30 10.52 10.65 23.93
C MET A 30 9.19 10.69 23.15
N LEU A 31 9.18 10.31 21.87
CA LEU A 31 7.98 10.13 21.05
C LEU A 31 7.03 9.08 21.67
N ARG A 32 7.52 7.94 22.15
CA ARG A 32 6.69 6.94 22.86
C ARG A 32 6.03 7.52 24.11
N ASN A 33 6.79 8.27 24.93
CA ASN A 33 6.31 8.86 26.18
C ASN A 33 5.31 10.01 25.95
N THR A 34 5.51 10.85 24.93
CA THR A 34 4.59 11.95 24.59
C THR A 34 3.28 11.44 23.99
N LYS A 35 3.28 10.27 23.32
CA LYS A 35 2.12 9.66 22.63
C LYS A 35 1.16 8.86 23.53
N GLN A 36 1.52 8.57 24.78
CA GLN A 36 0.68 7.83 25.74
C GLN A 36 -0.62 8.55 26.13
N SER A 37 -0.83 9.78 25.64
CA SER A 37 -1.99 10.63 25.91
C SER A 37 -3.11 10.57 24.85
N LEU A 38 -3.08 9.59 23.93
CA LEU A 38 -4.21 9.29 23.03
C LEU A 38 -5.45 8.86 23.84
N ARG A 39 -6.38 9.81 24.03
CA ARG A 39 -7.65 9.58 24.71
C ARG A 39 -8.44 8.47 24.02
N ILE A 40 -8.79 7.46 24.81
CA ILE A 40 -9.74 6.39 24.50
C ILE A 40 -11.10 7.05 24.25
N LEU A 41 -11.56 7.11 22.99
CA LEU A 41 -12.96 7.38 22.72
C LEU A 41 -13.73 6.08 23.01
N PRO A 42 -14.78 6.11 23.86
CA PRO A 42 -15.57 4.92 24.14
C PRO A 42 -16.18 4.38 22.85
N SER A 43 -16.27 3.06 22.76
CA SER A 43 -16.93 2.31 21.69
C SER A 43 -18.32 2.89 21.40
N SER A 44 -18.40 3.75 20.38
CA SER A 44 -19.67 4.36 19.99
C SER A 44 -20.62 3.29 19.41
N ASN A 45 -21.94 3.42 19.66
CA ASN A 45 -22.98 2.60 19.03
C ASN A 45 -22.82 2.45 17.50
N ARG A 46 -22.22 3.44 16.84
CA ARG A 46 -21.94 3.45 15.40
C ARG A 46 -20.84 2.48 14.99
N LEU A 47 -19.84 2.22 15.84
CA LEU A 47 -18.81 1.20 15.58
C LEU A 47 -19.40 -0.20 15.72
N CYS A 48 -20.20 -0.45 16.77
CA CYS A 48 -20.91 -1.72 16.95
C CYS A 48 -21.81 -2.06 15.76
N ALA A 49 -22.60 -1.09 15.27
CA ALA A 49 -23.46 -1.28 14.09
C ALA A 49 -22.67 -1.55 12.80
N LYS A 50 -21.43 -1.07 12.69
CA LYS A 50 -20.54 -1.38 11.55
C LYS A 50 -19.95 -2.78 11.67
N LEU A 51 -19.48 -3.17 12.85
CA LEU A 51 -18.96 -4.50 13.11
C LEU A 51 -20.02 -5.58 12.83
N GLN A 52 -21.31 -5.30 13.04
CA GLN A 52 -22.42 -6.18 12.65
C GLN A 52 -22.57 -6.41 11.14
N LYS A 53 -22.07 -5.50 10.30
CA LYS A 53 -22.14 -5.62 8.82
C LYS A 53 -20.91 -6.29 8.22
N ILE A 54 -19.89 -6.56 9.03
CA ILE A 54 -18.64 -7.16 8.58
C ILE A 54 -18.83 -8.66 8.53
N ILE A 55 -18.48 -9.26 7.40
CA ILE A 55 -18.39 -10.71 7.27
C ILE A 55 -17.16 -11.17 8.07
N ALA A 56 -17.38 -12.04 9.06
CA ALA A 56 -16.31 -12.60 9.86
C ALA A 56 -15.53 -13.61 9.02
N VAL A 57 -14.42 -13.17 8.43
CA VAL A 57 -13.50 -14.01 7.67
C VAL A 57 -12.44 -14.61 8.61
N THR A 58 -12.22 -15.91 8.49
CA THR A 58 -11.13 -16.61 9.21
C THR A 58 -9.85 -16.48 8.39
N GLU A 59 -8.74 -16.04 9.01
CA GLU A 59 -7.46 -16.00 8.31
C GLU A 59 -6.83 -17.39 8.21
N ASP A 60 -6.43 -17.72 6.99
CA ASP A 60 -5.74 -18.96 6.65
C ASP A 60 -4.22 -18.78 6.78
N GLN A 61 -3.53 -19.83 7.20
CA GLN A 61 -2.06 -19.88 7.22
C GLN A 61 -1.56 -20.52 5.92
N VAL A 62 -1.28 -19.69 4.92
CA VAL A 62 -0.96 -20.15 3.55
C VAL A 62 0.55 -20.36 3.35
N SER A 63 1.39 -19.45 3.87
CA SER A 63 2.86 -19.48 3.75
C SER A 63 3.50 -18.61 4.82
N THR A 64 4.81 -18.79 5.04
CA THR A 64 5.63 -17.98 5.95
C THR A 64 6.25 -16.74 5.28
N SER A 65 6.12 -16.58 3.95
CA SER A 65 6.67 -15.46 3.18
C SER A 65 5.58 -14.54 2.62
N GLY A 66 5.83 -13.23 2.62
CA GLY A 66 4.88 -12.21 2.13
C GLY A 66 3.72 -11.93 3.08
N GLY A 67 3.95 -12.08 4.38
CA GLY A 67 3.02 -11.68 5.44
C GLY A 67 2.90 -10.17 5.61
N ASN A 68 2.10 -9.75 6.59
CA ASN A 68 1.92 -8.36 7.00
C ASN A 68 3.24 -7.81 7.56
N ILE A 69 3.84 -6.81 6.90
CA ILE A 69 5.18 -6.27 7.22
C ILE A 69 5.31 -5.91 8.71
N PRO A 70 4.39 -5.14 9.32
CA PRO A 70 4.37 -4.89 10.76
C PRO A 70 4.51 -6.14 11.65
N GLU A 71 3.89 -7.25 11.27
CA GLU A 71 3.96 -8.49 12.05
C GLU A 71 5.29 -9.21 11.86
N ILE A 72 5.85 -9.20 10.65
CA ILE A 72 7.20 -9.73 10.37
C ILE A 72 8.23 -8.97 11.21
N ASN A 73 8.17 -7.65 11.18
CA ASN A 73 9.11 -6.76 11.86
C ASN A 73 9.08 -6.92 13.39
N GLU A 74 7.93 -7.25 13.96
CA GLU A 74 7.79 -7.58 15.38
C GLU A 74 8.43 -8.90 15.76
N MET A 75 8.18 -9.94 14.95
CA MET A 75 8.74 -11.26 15.18
C MET A 75 10.27 -11.22 15.17
N ASP A 76 10.83 -10.30 14.39
CA ASP A 76 12.27 -10.05 14.29
C ASP A 76 12.79 -8.98 15.28
N HIS A 77 11.96 -8.46 16.19
CA HIS A 77 12.32 -7.47 17.21
C HIS A 77 13.01 -6.20 16.67
N THR A 78 12.57 -5.72 15.50
CA THR A 78 13.08 -4.47 14.92
C THR A 78 12.60 -3.24 15.72
N ASP A 79 13.37 -2.84 16.72
CA ASP A 79 13.09 -1.66 17.54
C ASP A 79 13.44 -0.37 16.79
N GLY A 80 12.63 0.69 16.99
CA GLY A 80 12.95 2.04 16.53
C GLY A 80 12.44 2.44 15.14
N MET A 81 11.65 1.61 14.47
CA MET A 81 11.00 1.97 13.20
C MET A 81 9.72 2.79 13.43
N TYR A 82 9.52 3.84 12.64
CA TYR A 82 8.28 4.61 12.64
C TYR A 82 7.25 3.88 11.76
N GLN A 83 6.06 3.61 12.32
CA GLN A 83 5.03 2.84 11.60
C GLN A 83 5.59 1.51 11.06
N GLY A 84 6.32 0.78 11.89
CA GLY A 84 6.71 -0.61 11.66
C GLY A 84 7.92 -0.78 10.75
N ASP A 85 8.03 0.00 9.67
CA ASP A 85 8.94 -0.26 8.54
C ASP A 85 9.62 1.01 7.97
N MET A 86 9.39 2.19 8.55
CA MET A 86 10.05 3.41 8.10
C MET A 86 11.16 3.84 9.05
N LYS A 87 12.39 3.86 8.53
CA LYS A 87 13.54 4.47 9.20
C LYS A 87 13.55 5.97 8.88
N LEU A 88 13.36 6.81 9.91
CA LEU A 88 13.33 8.26 9.74
C LEU A 88 14.70 8.90 9.95
N THR A 89 14.99 9.94 9.18
CA THR A 89 16.10 10.86 9.47
C THR A 89 15.76 11.75 10.68
N SER A 90 16.79 12.33 11.31
CA SER A 90 16.60 13.27 12.44
C SER A 90 15.64 14.41 12.08
N ASP A 91 15.77 14.98 10.88
CA ASP A 91 14.88 16.04 10.41
C ASP A 91 13.44 15.55 10.24
N GLN A 92 13.23 14.36 9.66
CA GLN A 92 11.90 13.77 9.53
C GLN A 92 11.27 13.49 10.90
N ILE A 93 12.07 13.13 11.91
CA ILE A 93 11.60 12.96 13.28
C ILE A 93 11.12 14.30 13.85
N VAL A 94 11.91 15.38 13.67
CA VAL A 94 11.52 16.73 14.10
C VAL A 94 10.24 17.17 13.42
N ASP A 95 10.16 17.03 12.09
CA ASP A 95 8.97 17.36 11.30
C ASP A 95 7.72 16.64 11.84
N VAL A 96 7.83 15.33 12.13
CA VAL A 96 6.74 14.52 12.69
C VAL A 96 6.36 14.96 14.11
N ILE A 97 7.31 15.39 14.94
CA ILE A 97 7.05 15.89 16.30
C ILE A 97 6.30 17.21 16.24
N GLU A 98 6.81 18.19 15.49
CA GLU A 98 6.19 19.51 15.33
C GLU A 98 4.75 19.38 14.80
N ASP A 99 4.57 18.50 13.83
CA ASP A 99 3.28 18.13 13.25
C ASP A 99 2.27 17.62 14.29
N ILE A 100 2.71 16.74 15.21
CA ILE A 100 1.85 16.21 16.28
C ILE A 100 1.49 17.31 17.29
N GLU A 101 2.43 18.20 17.60
CA GLU A 101 2.20 19.32 18.51
C GLU A 101 1.21 20.33 17.93
N GLU A 102 1.32 20.66 16.64
CA GLU A 102 0.36 21.52 15.95
C GLU A 102 -1.07 20.94 15.99
N GLU A 103 -1.25 19.63 15.71
CA GLU A 103 -2.59 19.01 15.74
C GLU A 103 -3.20 19.03 17.15
N ARG A 104 -2.36 18.96 18.20
CA ARG A 104 -2.80 19.05 19.60
C ARG A 104 -3.29 20.46 19.95
N GLU A 105 -2.57 21.49 19.52
CA GLU A 105 -2.95 22.88 19.77
C GLU A 105 -4.18 23.29 18.96
N GLU A 106 -4.35 22.81 17.72
CA GLU A 106 -5.58 22.99 16.94
C GLU A 106 -6.81 22.39 17.67
N LYS A 107 -6.68 21.19 18.23
CA LYS A 107 -7.76 20.54 18.99
C LYS A 107 -8.07 21.22 20.33
N ARG A 108 -7.15 22.02 20.87
CA ARG A 108 -7.34 22.79 22.10
C ARG A 108 -8.04 24.13 21.89
N GLY A 109 -8.31 24.52 20.64
CA GLY A 109 -9.05 25.75 20.32
C GLY A 109 -8.23 27.03 20.39
N ASN A 110 -6.90 26.94 20.48
CA ASN A 110 -5.99 28.09 20.50
C ASN A 110 -5.38 28.42 19.11
N GLY A 111 -5.80 27.74 18.06
CA GLY A 111 -5.27 27.93 16.70
C GLY A 111 -5.75 29.23 16.05
N THR A 112 -4.81 30.06 15.59
CA THR A 112 -5.09 31.23 14.75
C THR A 112 -5.59 30.84 13.35
N GLU A 113 -6.38 31.74 12.78
CA GLU A 113 -7.14 31.72 11.52
C GLU A 113 -6.67 30.79 10.36
N TYR A 114 -7.67 30.03 9.87
CA TYR A 114 -7.81 29.24 8.66
C TYR A 114 -6.75 29.43 7.53
N ARG A 115 -5.75 28.55 7.46
CA ARG A 115 -5.16 28.17 6.16
C ARG A 115 -5.96 26.99 5.61
N GLN A 116 -6.61 27.16 4.45
CA GLN A 116 -7.24 26.05 3.72
C GLN A 116 -6.19 24.97 3.39
N ARG A 117 -6.07 23.97 4.27
CA ARG A 117 -5.04 22.94 4.23
C ARG A 117 -5.46 21.81 3.27
N ARG A 118 -4.67 21.62 2.20
CA ARG A 118 -4.85 20.58 1.15
C ARG A 118 -4.36 19.20 1.61
N LYS A 119 -4.90 18.13 1.00
CA LYS A 119 -4.90 16.71 1.44
C LYS A 119 -3.69 15.88 0.94
N ARG A 120 -3.11 14.97 1.75
CA ARG A 120 -1.69 14.58 1.67
C ARG A 120 -1.28 13.04 1.92
N GLN A 121 -0.59 12.29 0.98
CA GLN A 121 0.05 10.91 1.10
C GLN A 121 1.57 10.74 0.70
N ALA A 122 2.13 11.46 -0.28
CA ALA A 122 3.55 11.43 -0.65
C ALA A 122 4.41 12.44 0.16
N PHE A 123 5.64 12.08 0.56
CA PHE A 123 6.55 12.92 1.33
C PHE A 123 6.99 14.14 0.54
N ARG A 124 6.53 15.32 0.95
CA ARG A 124 6.86 16.60 0.31
C ARG A 124 7.02 17.64 1.40
N ASP A 125 8.23 17.74 1.91
CA ASP A 125 8.62 18.70 2.93
C ASP A 125 9.23 19.98 2.32
N ALA A 126 9.82 20.82 3.17
CA ALA A 126 10.52 22.03 2.75
C ALA A 126 11.75 21.75 1.87
N ARG A 127 12.27 20.52 1.88
CA ARG A 127 13.43 20.05 1.09
C ARG A 127 13.02 19.35 -0.19
N TYR A 128 11.75 19.42 -0.60
CA TYR A 128 11.37 18.98 -1.94
C TYR A 128 11.78 20.05 -2.99
N PRO A 129 12.40 19.67 -4.12
CA PRO A 129 12.55 18.32 -4.67
C PRO A 129 13.84 17.57 -4.28
N GLN A 130 14.70 18.11 -3.41
CA GLN A 130 15.97 17.48 -3.06
C GLN A 130 15.80 16.05 -2.50
N THR A 131 14.68 15.73 -1.88
CA THR A 131 14.37 14.40 -1.31
C THR A 131 13.95 13.35 -2.34
N ILE A 132 13.94 13.67 -3.65
CA ILE A 132 13.67 12.70 -4.72
C ILE A 132 14.96 12.21 -5.39
N TRP A 133 14.85 11.09 -6.10
CA TRP A 133 15.93 10.50 -6.91
C TRP A 133 15.98 11.11 -8.31
N GLU A 134 16.62 12.28 -8.47
CA GLU A 134 16.61 13.05 -9.72
C GLU A 134 17.18 12.30 -10.93
N ASN A 135 18.24 11.51 -10.74
CA ASN A 135 18.95 10.79 -11.82
C ASN A 135 18.59 9.30 -11.88
N GLY A 136 17.40 8.94 -11.39
CA GLY A 136 17.03 7.56 -11.15
C GLY A 136 17.66 6.98 -9.87
N VAL A 137 17.25 5.76 -9.54
CA VAL A 137 17.66 5.06 -8.33
C VAL A 137 18.80 4.11 -8.67
N TYR A 138 19.99 4.41 -8.16
CA TYR A 138 21.10 3.45 -8.18
C TYR A 138 20.97 2.50 -7.00
N TYR A 139 21.23 1.21 -7.21
CA TYR A 139 21.18 0.22 -6.14
C TYR A 139 22.27 -0.85 -6.30
N PHE A 140 22.65 -1.50 -5.21
CA PHE A 140 23.49 -2.70 -5.25
C PHE A 140 23.05 -3.69 -4.17
N PHE A 141 23.43 -4.96 -4.36
CA PHE A 141 23.16 -6.01 -3.38
C PHE A 141 24.34 -6.22 -2.45
N HIS A 142 24.07 -6.20 -1.14
CA HIS A 142 25.01 -6.67 -0.14
C HIS A 142 25.21 -8.19 -0.27
N SER A 143 26.31 -8.73 0.28
CA SER A 143 26.59 -10.16 0.25
C SER A 143 25.54 -11.01 0.98
N SER A 144 24.76 -10.42 1.89
CA SER A 144 23.65 -11.10 2.57
C SER A 144 22.40 -11.25 1.70
N ALA A 145 22.27 -10.51 0.59
CA ALA A 145 21.10 -10.59 -0.29
C ALA A 145 21.06 -11.93 -1.06
N THR A 146 20.16 -12.82 -0.65
CA THR A 146 19.93 -14.11 -1.30
C THR A 146 19.46 -13.93 -2.76
N SER A 147 19.59 -14.97 -3.58
CA SER A 147 19.08 -14.96 -4.97
C SER A 147 17.59 -14.62 -5.04
N LYS A 148 16.82 -15.07 -4.03
CA LYS A 148 15.40 -14.77 -3.89
C LYS A 148 15.16 -13.29 -3.65
N VAL A 149 15.85 -12.68 -2.68
CA VAL A 149 15.77 -11.24 -2.38
C VAL A 149 16.16 -10.41 -3.61
N GLN A 150 17.23 -10.80 -4.30
CA GLN A 150 17.64 -10.14 -5.55
C GLN A 150 16.54 -10.21 -6.62
N SER A 151 15.87 -11.37 -6.77
CA SER A 151 14.78 -11.55 -7.73
C SER A 151 13.60 -10.64 -7.41
N VAL A 152 13.08 -10.69 -6.18
CA VAL A 152 11.88 -9.93 -5.80
C VAL A 152 12.12 -8.43 -5.77
N PHE A 153 13.32 -7.97 -5.37
CA PHE A 153 13.69 -6.56 -5.46
C PHE A 153 13.68 -6.08 -6.92
N LYS A 154 14.33 -6.82 -7.83
CA LYS A 154 14.36 -6.47 -9.26
C LYS A 154 12.96 -6.41 -9.85
N LYS A 155 12.09 -7.35 -9.50
CA LYS A 155 10.69 -7.36 -9.94
C LYS A 155 9.91 -6.17 -9.37
N GLY A 156 10.04 -5.87 -8.08
CA GLY A 156 9.40 -4.72 -7.44
C GLY A 156 9.86 -3.38 -8.05
N ALA A 157 11.16 -3.22 -8.27
CA ALA A 157 11.74 -2.06 -8.95
C ALA A 157 11.18 -1.92 -10.38
N GLN A 158 11.04 -3.05 -11.07
CA GLN A 158 10.50 -3.09 -12.43
C GLN A 158 9.02 -2.69 -12.51
N GLU A 159 8.20 -2.98 -11.49
CA GLU A 159 6.80 -2.52 -11.44
C GLU A 159 6.71 -0.99 -11.38
N TRP A 160 7.58 -0.33 -10.59
CA TRP A 160 7.70 1.13 -10.57
C TRP A 160 8.30 1.68 -11.85
N GLU A 161 9.41 1.10 -12.32
CA GLU A 161 10.15 1.58 -13.50
C GLU A 161 9.29 1.56 -14.76
N ARG A 162 8.53 0.48 -14.99
CA ARG A 162 7.68 0.34 -16.18
C ARG A 162 6.58 1.38 -16.24
N ASN A 163 6.03 1.78 -15.10
CA ASN A 163 4.84 2.63 -15.01
C ASN A 163 5.15 4.08 -14.57
N THR A 164 6.42 4.45 -14.48
CA THR A 164 6.86 5.81 -14.13
C THR A 164 8.00 6.23 -15.05
N CYS A 165 8.49 7.47 -14.91
CA CYS A 165 9.72 7.93 -15.56
C CYS A 165 11.00 7.57 -14.78
N ILE A 166 10.88 6.93 -13.62
CA ILE A 166 11.99 6.66 -12.69
C ILE A 166 12.75 5.43 -13.17
N ASN A 167 14.05 5.56 -13.42
CA ASN A 167 14.91 4.45 -13.81
C ASN A 167 15.57 3.79 -12.61
N PHE A 168 15.80 2.48 -12.67
CA PHE A 168 16.55 1.73 -11.67
C PHE A 168 17.84 1.18 -12.28
N HIS A 169 18.97 1.42 -11.61
CA HIS A 169 20.30 1.12 -12.14
C HIS A 169 21.11 0.28 -11.15
N GLU A 170 21.42 -0.96 -11.51
CA GLU A 170 22.29 -1.82 -10.69
C GLU A 170 23.75 -1.34 -10.75
N ASP A 171 24.23 -0.73 -9.66
CA ASP A 171 25.59 -0.24 -9.49
C ASP A 171 26.52 -1.34 -8.95
N LYS A 172 26.76 -2.35 -9.79
CA LYS A 172 27.58 -3.54 -9.44
C LYS A 172 28.98 -3.20 -8.92
N TYR A 173 29.55 -2.08 -9.37
CA TYR A 173 30.89 -1.63 -8.99
C TYR A 173 30.88 -0.55 -7.91
N ARG A 174 29.71 -0.23 -7.34
CA ARG A 174 29.52 0.72 -6.23
C ARG A 174 30.07 2.13 -6.52
N ARG A 175 30.01 2.59 -7.77
CA ARG A 175 30.57 3.87 -8.23
C ARG A 175 29.61 5.06 -8.12
N ALA A 176 28.30 4.82 -8.00
CA ALA A 176 27.32 5.88 -7.86
C ALA A 176 27.53 6.63 -6.53
N LYS A 177 27.36 7.96 -6.56
CA LYS A 177 27.54 8.83 -5.38
C LYS A 177 26.49 8.57 -4.31
N GLN A 178 25.26 8.27 -4.74
CA GLN A 178 24.12 7.97 -3.88
C GLN A 178 23.43 6.73 -4.42
N LYS A 179 23.12 5.78 -3.55
CA LYS A 179 22.56 4.48 -3.91
C LYS A 179 21.85 3.81 -2.74
N ILE A 180 20.97 2.88 -3.08
CA ILE A 180 20.34 1.98 -2.12
C ILE A 180 21.20 0.72 -1.97
N GLN A 181 21.54 0.35 -0.74
CA GLN A 181 22.08 -0.96 -0.41
C GLN A 181 20.93 -1.88 -0.04
N VAL A 182 20.68 -2.89 -0.87
CA VAL A 182 19.68 -3.92 -0.58
C VAL A 182 20.35 -5.07 0.15
N PHE A 183 19.84 -5.43 1.33
CA PHE A 183 20.44 -6.42 2.20
C PHE A 183 19.38 -7.17 3.01
N VAL A 184 19.82 -8.25 3.66
CA VAL A 184 19.00 -9.04 4.58
C VAL A 184 19.45 -8.75 6.00
N GLU A 185 18.53 -8.21 6.79
CA GLU A 185 18.58 -8.05 8.25
C GLU A 185 17.25 -8.52 8.84
N ASP A 186 17.01 -8.19 10.10
CA ASP A 186 15.73 -8.36 10.77
C ASP A 186 14.69 -7.39 10.17
N GLY A 187 13.54 -7.93 9.78
CA GLY A 187 12.40 -7.20 9.21
C GLY A 187 12.56 -6.64 7.78
N CYS A 188 11.47 -6.06 7.28
CA CYS A 188 11.34 -5.33 6.02
C CYS A 188 11.23 -3.84 6.34
N TRP A 189 12.13 -3.01 5.81
CA TRP A 189 12.07 -1.57 6.07
C TRP A 189 12.90 -0.75 5.08
N SER A 190 12.56 0.52 4.96
CA SER A 190 13.32 1.50 4.19
C SER A 190 13.27 2.90 4.79
N TYR A 191 14.11 3.80 4.26
CA TYR A 191 13.94 5.24 4.49
C TYR A 191 12.83 5.80 3.61
N VAL A 192 12.25 6.92 4.03
CA VAL A 192 11.25 7.64 3.21
C VAL A 192 11.94 8.67 2.33
N GLY A 193 12.01 8.40 1.03
CA GLY A 193 12.66 9.25 0.03
C GLY A 193 14.19 9.06 -0.03
N ARG A 194 14.84 9.91 -0.82
CA ARG A 194 16.30 9.99 -0.91
C ARG A 194 16.84 10.78 0.27
N ILE A 195 17.72 10.18 1.06
CA ILE A 195 18.39 10.86 2.18
C ILE A 195 19.74 11.44 1.77
N GLU A 196 20.31 12.31 2.61
CA GLU A 196 21.63 12.93 2.39
C GLU A 196 22.80 12.02 2.81
N LYS A 197 22.72 10.72 2.47
CA LYS A 197 23.81 9.75 2.63
C LYS A 197 24.30 9.24 1.27
N PRO A 198 25.59 8.90 1.13
CA PRO A 198 26.11 8.25 -0.08
C PRO A 198 25.52 6.85 -0.31
N GLN A 199 25.07 6.22 0.76
CA GLN A 199 24.47 4.90 0.76
C GLN A 199 23.34 4.92 1.78
N GLN A 200 22.14 4.47 1.37
CA GLN A 200 21.01 4.28 2.27
C GLN A 200 20.55 2.82 2.23
N GLU A 201 20.22 2.28 3.38
CA GLU A 201 19.85 0.88 3.54
C GLU A 201 18.38 0.63 3.18
N LEU A 202 18.10 -0.56 2.65
CA LEU A 202 16.76 -1.13 2.48
C LEU A 202 16.82 -2.61 2.82
N SER A 203 16.14 -3.00 3.90
CA SER A 203 16.11 -4.39 4.37
C SER A 203 14.96 -5.16 3.72
N LEU A 204 15.29 -6.32 3.17
CA LEU A 204 14.33 -7.36 2.83
C LEU A 204 14.72 -8.62 3.60
N GLY A 205 14.38 -8.61 4.89
CA GLY A 205 14.61 -9.70 5.83
C GLY A 205 13.84 -10.99 5.54
N ARG A 206 13.90 -11.90 6.50
CA ARG A 206 13.15 -13.16 6.42
C ARG A 206 11.65 -12.89 6.43
N GLY A 207 10.91 -13.48 5.49
CA GLY A 207 9.48 -13.24 5.33
C GLY A 207 9.16 -12.09 4.37
N CYS A 208 10.15 -11.25 4.02
CA CYS A 208 9.99 -10.12 3.11
C CYS A 208 10.17 -10.50 1.63
N GLU A 209 10.41 -11.79 1.32
CA GLU A 209 10.80 -12.26 0.00
C GLU A 209 9.62 -12.37 -1.00
N SER A 210 8.81 -11.31 -1.07
CA SER A 210 7.67 -11.19 -1.97
C SER A 210 7.82 -9.93 -2.84
N VAL A 211 7.33 -10.00 -4.09
CA VAL A 211 7.38 -8.85 -5.01
C VAL A 211 6.59 -7.65 -4.47
N GLY A 212 5.45 -7.91 -3.82
CA GLY A 212 4.63 -6.87 -3.20
C GLY A 212 5.36 -6.15 -2.06
N THR A 213 6.00 -6.91 -1.16
CA THR A 213 6.81 -6.37 -0.07
C THR A 213 7.97 -5.54 -0.61
N ALA A 214 8.72 -6.07 -1.58
CA ALA A 214 9.82 -5.31 -2.19
C ALA A 214 9.32 -4.03 -2.88
N ALA A 215 8.18 -4.07 -3.58
CA ALA A 215 7.59 -2.89 -4.20
C ALA A 215 7.12 -1.86 -3.15
N HIS A 216 6.61 -2.31 -1.99
CA HIS A 216 6.25 -1.46 -0.85
C HIS A 216 7.48 -0.72 -0.30
N GLU A 217 8.56 -1.43 0.02
CA GLU A 217 9.80 -0.82 0.53
C GLU A 217 10.45 0.13 -0.47
N ILE A 218 10.38 -0.22 -1.77
CA ILE A 218 10.81 0.71 -2.83
C ILE A 218 9.89 1.94 -2.87
N GLY A 219 8.59 1.79 -2.64
CA GLY A 219 7.65 2.89 -2.49
C GLY A 219 8.07 3.87 -1.39
N HIS A 220 8.49 3.37 -0.22
CA HIS A 220 9.10 4.19 0.83
C HIS A 220 10.36 4.90 0.33
N ALA A 221 11.31 4.18 -0.27
CA ALA A 221 12.54 4.77 -0.79
C ALA A 221 12.30 5.85 -1.87
N LEU A 222 11.18 5.78 -2.60
CA LEU A 222 10.72 6.78 -3.55
C LEU A 222 9.94 7.94 -2.91
N GLY A 223 9.66 7.88 -1.61
CA GLY A 223 9.06 8.97 -0.84
C GLY A 223 7.58 8.79 -0.51
N PHE A 224 7.04 7.58 -0.49
CA PHE A 224 5.68 7.35 0.00
C PHE A 224 5.65 7.06 1.50
N TRP A 225 4.68 7.68 2.18
CA TRP A 225 4.22 7.26 3.49
C TRP A 225 3.10 6.24 3.36
N HIS A 226 2.76 5.62 4.48
CA HIS A 226 1.58 4.80 4.60
C HIS A 226 0.25 5.52 4.33
N THR A 227 -0.65 4.83 3.64
CA THR A 227 -1.98 5.34 3.27
C THR A 227 -2.88 5.50 4.49
N GLN A 228 -2.85 4.56 5.45
CA GLN A 228 -3.62 4.66 6.70
C GLN A 228 -3.15 5.81 7.61
N SER A 229 -2.00 6.39 7.31
CA SER A 229 -1.43 7.52 8.04
C SER A 229 -1.87 8.85 7.47
N ARG A 230 -2.59 8.90 6.33
CA ARG A 230 -3.09 10.15 5.78
C ARG A 230 -3.92 10.94 6.80
N HIS A 231 -3.69 12.24 6.87
CA HIS A 231 -4.49 13.18 7.67
C HIS A 231 -6.04 13.02 7.49
N ASP A 232 -6.50 12.63 6.30
CA ASP A 232 -7.93 12.43 5.97
C ASP A 232 -8.44 11.00 6.17
N ARG A 233 -7.62 10.07 6.68
CA ARG A 233 -7.94 8.64 6.81
C ARG A 233 -9.21 8.36 7.61
N ASP A 234 -9.54 9.18 8.61
CA ASP A 234 -10.72 8.97 9.47
C ASP A 234 -12.07 9.13 8.72
N ARG A 235 -12.04 9.71 7.49
CA ARG A 235 -13.19 9.75 6.57
C ARG A 235 -13.44 8.41 5.88
N PHE A 236 -12.43 7.54 5.79
CA PHE A 236 -12.42 6.30 5.01
C PHE A 236 -12.29 5.06 5.89
N ILE A 237 -11.59 5.15 7.02
CA ILE A 237 -11.47 4.07 7.99
C ILE A 237 -11.87 4.52 9.41
N THR A 238 -12.06 3.55 10.29
CA THR A 238 -12.31 3.75 11.72
C THR A 238 -11.35 2.83 12.47
N LEU A 239 -10.51 3.38 13.34
CA LEU A 239 -9.63 2.57 14.17
C LEU A 239 -10.37 2.05 15.41
N ASP A 240 -10.25 0.77 15.70
CA ASP A 240 -10.67 0.18 16.97
C ASP A 240 -9.44 -0.01 17.87
N LEU A 241 -9.15 1.01 18.68
CA LEU A 241 -8.01 1.02 19.60
C LEU A 241 -8.08 -0.08 20.68
N ASN A 242 -9.23 -0.74 20.86
CA ASN A 242 -9.39 -1.85 21.80
C ASN A 242 -8.88 -3.17 21.24
N ASN A 243 -8.65 -3.27 19.93
CA ASN A 243 -8.06 -4.47 19.31
C ASN A 243 -6.57 -4.27 19.00
N ILE A 244 -6.08 -3.03 19.01
CA ILE A 244 -4.67 -2.68 18.76
C ILE A 244 -3.83 -2.96 20.01
N LYS A 245 -2.68 -3.60 19.83
CA LYS A 245 -1.69 -3.80 20.91
C LYS A 245 -1.34 -2.44 21.54
N PRO A 246 -1.40 -2.27 22.88
CA PRO A 246 -1.23 -0.97 23.52
C PRO A 246 0.04 -0.22 23.11
N ASP A 247 1.16 -0.94 23.02
CA ASP A 247 2.48 -0.38 22.67
C ASP A 247 2.61 0.00 21.19
N TRP A 248 1.60 -0.29 20.37
CA TRP A 248 1.60 -0.12 18.91
C TRP A 248 0.60 0.92 18.43
N ARG A 249 -0.05 1.62 19.35
CA ARG A 249 -1.01 2.68 18.99
C ARG A 249 -0.34 3.82 18.22
N ASP A 250 0.95 4.04 18.44
CA ASP A 250 1.74 5.05 17.76
C ASP A 250 1.95 4.75 16.26
N GLN A 251 1.88 3.48 15.86
CA GLN A 251 1.96 3.05 14.45
C GLN A 251 0.80 3.61 13.62
N PHE A 252 -0.30 4.04 14.26
CA PHE A 252 -1.47 4.63 13.60
C PHE A 252 -1.53 6.16 13.72
N THR A 253 -0.42 6.80 14.07
CA THR A 253 -0.33 8.28 14.08
C THR A 253 -0.63 8.82 12.67
N LYS A 254 -1.38 9.93 12.59
CA LYS A 254 -1.64 10.60 11.32
C LYS A 254 -0.46 11.49 10.95
N GLN A 255 -0.12 11.51 9.68
CA GLN A 255 0.65 12.55 9.01
C GLN A 255 -0.19 13.82 8.95
N THR A 256 0.45 14.99 8.89
CA THR A 256 -0.26 16.26 8.77
C THR A 256 -0.40 16.69 7.33
N THR A 257 -1.03 17.86 7.15
CA THR A 257 -1.09 18.55 5.88
C THR A 257 0.14 19.40 5.58
N VAL A 258 1.25 19.31 6.30
CA VAL A 258 2.46 20.11 6.01
C VAL A 258 3.46 19.29 5.21
N THR A 259 3.77 18.10 5.68
CA THR A 259 4.88 17.22 5.26
C THR A 259 4.51 16.21 4.17
N ASN A 260 3.24 16.18 3.78
CA ASN A 260 2.69 15.10 2.97
C ASN A 260 2.07 15.67 1.64
N ASN A 261 1.56 14.93 0.62
CA ASN A 261 0.76 15.42 -0.54
C ASN A 261 0.00 14.30 -1.31
N ASN A 262 -1.34 14.36 -1.48
CA ASN A 262 -2.16 13.34 -2.15
C ASN A 262 -2.36 13.66 -3.63
N TYR A 263 -1.92 14.83 -4.08
CA TYR A 263 -2.10 15.32 -5.44
C TYR A 263 -3.57 15.30 -5.92
N ASP A 264 -4.47 15.70 -5.01
CA ASP A 264 -5.93 15.74 -5.18
C ASP A 264 -6.59 14.37 -5.45
N LEU A 265 -5.88 13.28 -5.16
CA LEU A 265 -6.41 11.92 -5.22
C LEU A 265 -7.13 11.55 -3.92
N THR A 266 -8.24 10.82 -4.04
CA THR A 266 -8.96 10.31 -2.87
C THR A 266 -8.22 9.12 -2.25
N TYR A 267 -8.80 8.51 -1.22
CA TYR A 267 -8.25 7.36 -0.53
C TYR A 267 -8.49 6.07 -1.32
N ASP A 268 -7.42 5.31 -1.57
CA ASP A 268 -7.53 3.97 -2.16
C ASP A 268 -7.30 2.92 -1.07
N TYR A 269 -8.33 2.12 -0.79
CA TYR A 269 -8.27 1.02 0.16
C TYR A 269 -7.31 -0.09 -0.29
N GLY A 270 -7.09 -0.23 -1.60
CA GLY A 270 -6.21 -1.24 -2.20
C GLY A 270 -4.81 -0.73 -2.53
N SER A 271 -4.38 0.36 -1.90
CA SER A 271 -3.01 0.86 -1.97
C SER A 271 -2.01 -0.17 -1.41
N ILE A 272 -0.88 -0.36 -2.10
CA ILE A 272 0.22 -1.20 -1.60
C ILE A 272 0.83 -0.64 -0.32
N MET A 273 0.75 0.68 -0.13
CA MET A 273 1.16 1.38 1.10
C MET A 273 0.10 1.37 2.20
N HIS A 274 -0.98 0.58 2.08
CA HIS A 274 -2.01 0.48 3.12
C HIS A 274 -1.84 -0.80 3.93
N TYR A 275 -1.80 -0.67 5.26
CA TYR A 275 -1.83 -1.82 6.18
C TYR A 275 -3.06 -2.73 6.00
N GLY A 276 -2.94 -3.98 6.45
CA GLY A 276 -4.00 -4.97 6.48
C GLY A 276 -5.10 -4.66 7.51
N TYR A 277 -6.29 -5.20 7.29
CA TYR A 277 -7.48 -5.02 8.12
C TYR A 277 -7.30 -5.33 9.61
N ARG A 278 -6.41 -6.28 9.94
CA ARG A 278 -6.07 -6.74 11.29
C ARG A 278 -4.65 -6.37 11.72
N SER A 279 -3.92 -5.54 10.99
CA SER A 279 -2.56 -5.13 11.38
C SER A 279 -2.53 -4.58 12.81
N ALA A 280 -1.50 -4.95 13.58
CA ALA A 280 -1.32 -4.60 15.00
C ALA A 280 -2.37 -5.21 15.97
N SER A 281 -3.15 -6.21 15.54
CA SER A 281 -4.16 -6.83 16.40
C SER A 281 -3.53 -7.78 17.43
N TYR A 282 -3.84 -7.61 18.71
CA TYR A 282 -3.41 -8.58 19.74
C TYR A 282 -4.41 -9.74 19.93
N ASN A 283 -5.61 -9.63 19.37
CA ASN A 283 -6.72 -10.56 19.60
C ASN A 283 -7.32 -11.12 18.29
N LYS A 284 -6.64 -10.92 17.16
CA LYS A 284 -7.06 -11.31 15.80
C LYS A 284 -8.39 -10.69 15.36
N LYS A 285 -8.88 -9.67 16.07
CA LYS A 285 -10.05 -8.87 15.66
C LYS A 285 -9.60 -7.66 14.83
N PRO A 286 -10.51 -7.09 14.02
CA PRO A 286 -10.19 -5.96 13.16
C PRO A 286 -9.69 -4.74 13.96
N THR A 287 -8.61 -4.13 13.49
CA THR A 287 -8.08 -2.87 14.03
C THR A 287 -8.47 -1.69 13.16
N MET A 288 -8.59 -1.89 11.84
CA MET A 288 -8.98 -0.87 10.87
C MET A 288 -10.28 -1.25 10.17
N ILE A 289 -11.38 -0.59 10.50
CA ILE A 289 -12.69 -0.83 9.89
C ILE A 289 -12.96 0.17 8.76
N PRO A 290 -13.00 -0.23 7.47
CA PRO A 290 -13.35 0.68 6.39
C PRO A 290 -14.79 1.17 6.54
N LYS A 291 -15.08 2.41 6.12
CA LYS A 291 -16.45 2.96 6.18
C LYS A 291 -17.38 2.17 5.27
N ASP A 292 -16.87 1.75 4.12
CA ASP A 292 -17.50 0.77 3.25
C ASP A 292 -16.89 -0.60 3.58
N THR A 293 -17.68 -1.43 4.25
CA THR A 293 -17.22 -2.70 4.83
C THR A 293 -16.85 -3.74 3.78
N LEU A 294 -17.26 -3.56 2.51
CA LEU A 294 -16.90 -4.45 1.41
C LEU A 294 -15.40 -4.37 1.04
N TYR A 295 -14.69 -3.34 1.52
CA TYR A 295 -13.24 -3.22 1.35
C TYR A 295 -12.41 -3.93 2.42
N ALA A 296 -13.03 -4.68 3.36
CA ALA A 296 -12.31 -5.29 4.47
C ALA A 296 -11.10 -6.12 3.99
N GLN A 297 -11.28 -7.01 3.02
CA GLN A 297 -10.18 -7.83 2.47
C GLN A 297 -9.34 -7.11 1.41
N THR A 298 -9.71 -5.90 1.01
CA THR A 298 -8.92 -5.09 0.06
C THR A 298 -7.75 -4.39 0.75
N LEU A 299 -7.88 -4.08 2.04
CA LEU A 299 -6.80 -3.52 2.88
C LEU A 299 -5.63 -4.49 2.99
N GLY A 300 -4.39 -4.01 2.82
CA GLY A 300 -3.18 -4.87 2.79
C GLY A 300 -2.81 -5.38 1.40
N SER A 301 -3.27 -4.70 0.35
CA SER A 301 -3.09 -5.09 -1.06
C SER A 301 -1.63 -5.42 -1.42
N PRO A 302 -1.36 -6.51 -2.15
CA PRO A 302 -0.01 -6.84 -2.64
C PRO A 302 0.34 -6.12 -3.96
N PHE A 303 -0.53 -5.23 -4.46
CA PHE A 303 -0.41 -4.61 -5.79
C PHE A 303 -0.33 -3.11 -5.69
N ILE A 304 0.56 -2.49 -6.49
CA ILE A 304 0.58 -1.05 -6.70
C ILE A 304 -0.75 -0.65 -7.38
N SER A 305 -1.52 0.18 -6.70
CA SER A 305 -2.78 0.70 -7.20
C SER A 305 -2.56 1.73 -8.30
N PHE A 306 -3.58 1.93 -9.14
CA PHE A 306 -3.52 2.96 -10.18
C PHE A 306 -3.37 4.38 -9.59
N TYR A 307 -3.95 4.63 -8.42
CA TYR A 307 -3.78 5.89 -7.71
C TYR A 307 -2.34 6.11 -7.24
N GLU A 308 -1.65 5.07 -6.77
CA GLU A 308 -0.24 5.16 -6.42
C GLU A 308 0.64 5.45 -7.63
N LEU A 309 0.38 4.80 -8.76
CA LEU A 309 1.08 5.10 -10.01
C LEU A 309 0.87 6.56 -10.43
N LEU A 310 -0.37 7.05 -10.43
CA LEU A 310 -0.66 8.43 -10.77
C LEU A 310 0.00 9.40 -9.77
N MET A 311 -0.04 9.09 -8.48
CA MET A 311 0.58 9.89 -7.43
C MET A 311 2.10 9.97 -7.61
N MET A 312 2.75 8.84 -7.90
CA MET A 312 4.19 8.77 -8.09
C MET A 312 4.62 9.54 -9.35
N ASN A 313 3.86 9.40 -10.43
CA ASN A 313 4.09 10.14 -11.66
C ASN A 313 3.91 11.67 -11.47
N LYS A 314 2.95 12.10 -10.65
CA LYS A 314 2.86 13.52 -10.27
C LYS A 314 4.00 13.94 -9.35
N HIS A 315 4.41 13.09 -8.42
CA HIS A 315 5.45 13.37 -7.44
C HIS A 315 6.83 13.59 -8.08
N TYR A 316 7.17 12.76 -9.07
CA TYR A 316 8.40 12.86 -9.86
C TYR A 316 8.26 13.70 -11.13
N LYS A 317 7.13 14.39 -11.31
CA LYS A 317 6.82 15.20 -12.51
C LYS A 317 6.93 14.44 -13.84
N CYS A 318 6.74 13.13 -13.80
CA CYS A 318 6.78 12.27 -14.98
C CYS A 318 5.70 12.63 -16.02
N LEU A 319 4.58 13.20 -15.58
CA LEU A 319 3.51 13.65 -16.49
C LEU A 319 3.97 14.79 -17.40
N ASP A 320 4.96 15.58 -16.98
CA ASP A 320 5.48 16.72 -17.74
C ASP A 320 6.26 16.26 -18.98
N ASN A 321 6.67 14.98 -19.05
CA ASN A 321 7.30 14.39 -20.23
C ASN A 321 6.35 14.33 -21.44
N CYS A 322 5.04 14.33 -21.21
CA CYS A 322 4.03 14.11 -22.23
C CYS A 322 3.19 15.37 -22.46
N LYS A 323 3.44 16.02 -23.60
CA LYS A 323 2.71 17.24 -24.01
C LYS A 323 1.24 16.91 -24.31
N PRO A 324 0.26 17.60 -23.69
CA PRO A 324 -1.16 17.30 -23.87
C PRO A 324 -1.63 17.26 -25.33
N GLU A 325 -1.05 18.11 -26.20
CA GLU A 325 -1.49 18.28 -27.60
C GLU A 325 -1.07 17.11 -28.50
N THR A 326 -0.04 16.35 -28.10
CA THR A 326 0.55 15.30 -28.92
C THR A 326 0.43 13.91 -28.31
N SER A 327 0.04 13.83 -27.05
CA SER A 327 -0.09 12.58 -26.31
C SER A 327 -1.38 11.83 -26.66
N ALA A 328 -1.43 10.55 -26.31
CA ALA A 328 -2.62 9.73 -26.40
C ALA A 328 -3.77 10.29 -25.56
N ILE A 329 -4.99 10.20 -26.09
CA ILE A 329 -6.22 10.49 -25.34
C ILE A 329 -6.67 9.21 -24.66
N CYS A 330 -6.29 9.07 -23.40
CA CYS A 330 -6.58 7.89 -22.60
C CYS A 330 -8.07 7.78 -22.25
N GLN A 331 -8.64 6.61 -22.47
CA GLN A 331 -10.01 6.27 -22.07
C GLN A 331 -10.03 5.79 -20.62
N MET A 332 -11.26 5.67 -20.07
CA MET A 332 -11.52 5.09 -18.75
C MET A 332 -10.66 5.72 -17.64
N ASP A 333 -10.43 7.03 -17.74
CA ASP A 333 -9.64 7.82 -16.79
C ASP A 333 -8.18 7.37 -16.62
N GLY A 334 -7.60 6.75 -17.66
CA GLY A 334 -6.16 6.53 -17.80
C GLY A 334 -5.37 7.84 -17.97
N PHE A 335 -4.04 7.76 -17.95
CA PHE A 335 -3.17 8.91 -18.25
C PHE A 335 -1.99 8.54 -19.18
N PRO A 336 -1.44 9.50 -19.96
CA PRO A 336 -0.36 9.20 -20.90
C PRO A 336 0.85 8.56 -20.23
N HIS A 337 1.40 7.55 -20.87
CA HIS A 337 2.53 6.80 -20.35
C HIS A 337 3.82 7.66 -20.44
N PRO A 338 4.53 7.92 -19.32
CA PRO A 338 5.60 8.91 -19.25
C PRO A 338 6.87 8.55 -20.05
N ARG A 339 6.96 7.30 -20.50
CA ARG A 339 8.03 6.78 -21.37
C ARG A 339 7.62 6.60 -22.83
N ASP A 340 6.32 6.64 -23.12
CA ASP A 340 5.76 6.50 -24.46
C ASP A 340 4.43 7.23 -24.50
N CYS A 341 4.48 8.53 -24.80
CA CYS A 341 3.29 9.40 -24.74
C CYS A 341 2.21 9.03 -25.77
N LYS A 342 2.43 8.04 -26.65
CA LYS A 342 1.42 7.48 -27.56
C LYS A 342 0.60 6.35 -26.94
N LYS A 343 0.94 5.94 -25.72
CA LYS A 343 0.22 4.93 -24.94
C LYS A 343 -0.26 5.52 -23.61
N CYS A 344 -1.10 4.74 -22.94
CA CYS A 344 -1.69 5.09 -21.66
C CYS A 344 -1.32 4.08 -20.58
N ILE A 345 -1.16 4.58 -19.35
CA ILE A 345 -1.27 3.77 -18.14
C ILE A 345 -2.76 3.68 -17.82
N CYS A 346 -3.25 2.45 -17.62
CA CYS A 346 -4.67 2.14 -17.51
C CYS A 346 -5.05 1.72 -16.09
N PRO A 347 -6.25 2.08 -15.59
CA PRO A 347 -6.78 1.50 -14.37
C PRO A 347 -6.87 -0.02 -14.43
N SER A 348 -6.81 -0.67 -13.27
CA SER A 348 -6.89 -2.14 -13.17
C SER A 348 -8.12 -2.67 -13.93
N GLY A 349 -7.90 -3.72 -14.73
CA GLY A 349 -8.95 -4.32 -15.54
C GLY A 349 -9.23 -3.62 -16.88
N PHE A 350 -8.53 -2.53 -17.22
CA PHE A 350 -8.53 -1.89 -18.54
C PHE A 350 -7.13 -1.96 -19.17
N GLY A 351 -7.06 -1.96 -20.50
CA GLY A 351 -5.81 -2.13 -21.24
C GLY A 351 -5.94 -1.73 -22.71
N GLY A 352 -4.94 -2.13 -23.50
CA GLY A 352 -4.70 -1.55 -24.82
C GLY A 352 -3.97 -0.21 -24.72
N ASP A 353 -3.48 0.31 -25.85
CA ASP A 353 -2.69 1.55 -25.89
C ASP A 353 -3.48 2.76 -25.37
N LEU A 354 -4.82 2.72 -25.43
CA LEU A 354 -5.71 3.81 -25.02
C LEU A 354 -6.62 3.47 -23.83
N CYS A 355 -6.43 2.33 -23.17
CA CYS A 355 -7.31 1.85 -22.08
C CYS A 355 -8.77 1.55 -22.51
N ASP A 356 -8.99 1.31 -23.79
CA ASP A 356 -10.28 1.08 -24.43
C ASP A 356 -10.61 -0.42 -24.62
N ARG A 357 -9.73 -1.31 -24.15
CA ARG A 357 -9.86 -2.76 -24.32
C ARG A 357 -9.68 -3.51 -23.02
N ARG A 358 -10.19 -4.74 -22.98
CA ARG A 358 -9.84 -5.71 -21.95
C ARG A 358 -8.33 -5.98 -22.01
N PRO A 359 -7.63 -6.06 -20.86
CA PRO A 359 -6.23 -6.50 -20.84
C PRO A 359 -6.03 -7.82 -21.58
N SER A 360 -4.85 -7.99 -22.21
CA SER A 360 -4.48 -9.22 -22.89
C SER A 360 -4.31 -10.39 -21.92
N GLY A 361 -4.21 -11.61 -22.46
CA GLY A 361 -4.15 -12.84 -21.67
C GLY A 361 -5.53 -13.48 -21.44
N CYS A 362 -5.63 -14.36 -20.44
CA CYS A 362 -6.84 -15.11 -20.13
C CYS A 362 -8.00 -14.23 -19.66
N GLY A 363 -9.20 -14.81 -19.68
CA GLY A 363 -10.47 -14.11 -19.50
C GLY A 363 -11.11 -13.66 -20.81
N GLN A 364 -12.28 -13.05 -20.74
CA GLN A 364 -13.11 -12.76 -21.92
C GLN A 364 -14.08 -11.60 -21.70
N VAL A 365 -14.65 -11.09 -22.79
CA VAL A 365 -15.77 -10.15 -22.76
C VAL A 365 -17.07 -10.97 -22.70
N LEU A 366 -17.95 -10.63 -21.75
CA LEU A 366 -19.20 -11.31 -21.45
C LEU A 366 -20.35 -10.32 -21.58
N ASN A 367 -21.37 -10.67 -22.37
CA ASN A 367 -22.55 -9.83 -22.51
C ASN A 367 -23.60 -10.22 -21.47
N ALA A 368 -23.92 -9.29 -20.57
CA ALA A 368 -24.96 -9.48 -19.56
C ALA A 368 -26.35 -9.47 -20.21
N THR A 369 -27.23 -10.35 -19.74
CA THR A 369 -28.66 -10.35 -20.04
C THR A 369 -29.46 -10.05 -18.76
N THR A 370 -30.77 -9.89 -18.85
CA THR A 370 -31.64 -9.72 -17.67
C THR A 370 -31.71 -10.98 -16.79
N ASN A 371 -31.43 -12.16 -17.37
CA ASN A 371 -31.34 -13.41 -16.63
C ASN A 371 -29.94 -13.61 -16.04
N TYR A 372 -29.87 -14.27 -14.90
CA TYR A 372 -28.60 -14.64 -14.29
C TYR A 372 -27.80 -15.58 -15.19
N GLN A 373 -26.55 -15.20 -15.42
CA GLN A 373 -25.52 -16.00 -16.07
C GLN A 373 -24.41 -16.29 -15.07
N THR A 374 -23.68 -17.38 -15.28
CA THR A 374 -22.60 -17.80 -14.38
C THR A 374 -21.25 -17.59 -15.07
N LEU A 375 -20.30 -17.01 -14.34
CA LEU A 375 -18.88 -16.99 -14.67
C LEU A 375 -18.16 -17.88 -13.65
N THR A 376 -17.54 -18.95 -14.13
CA THR A 376 -16.62 -19.78 -13.34
C THR A 376 -15.23 -19.62 -13.90
N ASP A 377 -14.27 -19.29 -13.05
CA ASP A 377 -12.87 -19.20 -13.42
C ASP A 377 -11.98 -19.91 -12.40
N THR A 378 -10.93 -20.56 -12.88
CA THR A 378 -9.94 -21.26 -12.05
C THR A 378 -8.55 -20.81 -12.46
N VAL A 379 -7.84 -20.19 -11.52
CA VAL A 379 -6.50 -19.61 -11.74
C VAL A 379 -5.50 -20.29 -10.81
N GLY A 380 -4.29 -20.51 -11.30
CA GLY A 380 -3.22 -21.19 -10.57
C GLY A 380 -3.13 -22.68 -10.92
N ASN A 381 -2.26 -23.40 -10.23
CA ASN A 381 -2.00 -24.81 -10.48
C ASN A 381 -1.96 -25.56 -9.15
N ILE A 382 -2.74 -26.63 -9.01
CA ILE A 382 -2.83 -27.41 -7.76
C ILE A 382 -1.51 -28.10 -7.39
N ASN A 383 -0.64 -28.33 -8.37
CA ASN A 383 0.63 -29.03 -8.20
C ASN A 383 1.82 -28.08 -7.95
N VAL A 384 1.57 -26.77 -7.87
CA VAL A 384 2.60 -25.76 -7.69
C VAL A 384 2.30 -24.97 -6.43
N GLY A 385 3.30 -24.83 -5.55
CA GLY A 385 3.21 -23.99 -4.36
C GLY A 385 3.19 -22.50 -4.67
N GLU A 386 3.60 -21.70 -3.70
CA GLU A 386 3.69 -20.25 -3.85
C GLU A 386 4.70 -19.84 -4.92
N ARG A 387 4.31 -18.92 -5.79
CA ARG A 387 5.10 -18.31 -6.85
C ARG A 387 5.33 -16.84 -6.54
N GLU A 388 6.36 -16.25 -7.14
CA GLU A 388 6.61 -14.80 -7.05
C GLU A 388 5.55 -13.99 -7.82
N ASP A 389 5.21 -14.47 -9.01
CA ASP A 389 4.34 -13.76 -9.94
C ASP A 389 2.89 -14.24 -9.81
N PHE A 390 1.97 -13.29 -9.94
CA PHE A 390 0.55 -13.59 -10.04
C PHE A 390 0.17 -13.95 -11.46
N SER A 391 -0.55 -15.06 -11.60
CA SER A 391 -1.40 -15.29 -12.77
C SER A 391 -2.67 -14.46 -12.61
N LYS A 392 -3.10 -13.75 -13.66
CA LYS A 392 -4.31 -12.91 -13.66
C LYS A 392 -5.16 -13.19 -14.90
N CYS A 393 -6.46 -13.38 -14.73
CA CYS A 393 -7.43 -13.40 -15.82
C CYS A 393 -8.35 -12.19 -15.72
N ASN A 394 -8.56 -11.51 -16.84
CA ASN A 394 -9.31 -10.26 -16.90
C ASN A 394 -10.59 -10.50 -17.67
N TYR A 395 -11.74 -10.24 -17.07
CA TYR A 395 -13.05 -10.34 -17.70
C TYR A 395 -13.72 -8.98 -17.76
N TRP A 396 -14.48 -8.73 -18.81
CA TRP A 396 -15.37 -7.58 -18.91
C TRP A 396 -16.79 -8.07 -19.00
N ILE A 397 -17.59 -7.82 -17.96
CA ILE A 397 -19.03 -8.01 -18.05
C ILE A 397 -19.61 -6.72 -18.60
N GLN A 398 -20.21 -6.77 -19.78
CA GLN A 398 -20.73 -5.60 -20.49
C GLN A 398 -22.25 -5.68 -20.62
N ALA A 399 -22.89 -4.52 -20.56
CA ALA A 399 -24.31 -4.33 -20.80
C ALA A 399 -24.49 -3.13 -21.74
N PRO A 400 -25.68 -2.94 -22.32
CA PRO A 400 -26.01 -1.73 -23.06
C PRO A 400 -25.68 -0.46 -22.25
N LYS A 401 -25.23 0.61 -22.93
CA LYS A 401 -24.92 1.88 -22.27
C LYS A 401 -26.15 2.39 -21.49
N GLY A 402 -25.92 2.86 -20.27
CA GLY A 402 -26.98 3.30 -19.35
C GLY A 402 -27.52 2.19 -18.44
N SER A 403 -27.23 0.92 -18.73
CA SER A 403 -27.57 -0.19 -17.84
C SER A 403 -26.58 -0.30 -16.67
N ARG A 404 -27.07 -0.88 -15.57
CA ARG A 404 -26.26 -1.32 -14.42
C ARG A 404 -26.13 -2.83 -14.44
N ILE A 405 -25.03 -3.36 -13.91
CA ILE A 405 -24.74 -4.79 -13.88
C ILE A 405 -24.70 -5.21 -12.41
N GLU A 406 -25.51 -6.20 -12.08
CA GLU A 406 -25.47 -6.87 -10.79
C GLU A 406 -24.50 -8.05 -10.89
N VAL A 407 -23.56 -8.14 -9.96
CA VAL A 407 -22.59 -9.24 -9.83
C VAL A 407 -22.66 -9.78 -8.42
N LYS A 408 -22.85 -11.09 -8.30
CA LYS A 408 -22.96 -11.81 -7.04
C LYS A 408 -21.87 -12.86 -6.92
N LEU A 409 -21.16 -12.87 -5.80
CA LEU A 409 -20.18 -13.91 -5.49
C LEU A 409 -20.91 -15.16 -4.99
N GLU A 410 -20.82 -16.26 -5.71
CA GLU A 410 -21.49 -17.52 -5.35
C GLU A 410 -20.58 -18.47 -4.58
N SER A 411 -19.28 -18.48 -4.89
CA SER A 411 -18.27 -19.21 -4.10
C SER A 411 -16.85 -18.79 -4.44
N PHE A 412 -15.96 -18.96 -3.47
CA PHE A 412 -14.51 -18.87 -3.63
C PHE A 412 -13.82 -20.05 -2.92
N THR A 413 -12.62 -20.44 -3.38
CA THR A 413 -11.81 -21.51 -2.78
C THR A 413 -11.41 -21.19 -1.33
N ARG A 414 -11.48 -22.19 -0.44
CA ARG A 414 -11.03 -22.09 0.96
C ARG A 414 -9.49 -22.19 1.08
N GLY A 415 -8.93 -21.65 2.17
CA GLY A 415 -7.52 -21.83 2.53
C GLY A 415 -6.61 -20.73 2.01
N LEU A 416 -7.18 -19.65 1.46
CA LEU A 416 -6.46 -18.53 0.83
C LEU A 416 -6.89 -17.17 1.41
N ALA A 417 -7.74 -17.18 2.43
CA ALA A 417 -8.32 -15.97 3.00
C ALA A 417 -7.31 -15.30 3.93
N VAL A 418 -6.72 -14.20 3.48
CA VAL A 418 -5.81 -13.36 4.26
C VAL A 418 -6.11 -11.89 3.95
N ASP A 419 -5.67 -11.00 4.83
CA ASP A 419 -5.72 -9.56 4.56
C ASP A 419 -5.04 -9.23 3.21
N GLY A 420 -5.66 -8.32 2.46
CA GLY A 420 -5.21 -7.90 1.14
C GLY A 420 -5.44 -8.92 0.02
N CYS A 421 -5.92 -10.12 0.35
CA CYS A 421 -6.01 -11.26 -0.55
C CYS A 421 -4.66 -11.55 -1.24
N SER A 422 -3.59 -11.59 -0.46
CA SER A 422 -2.20 -11.60 -0.98
C SER A 422 -1.80 -12.86 -1.77
N TYR A 423 -2.57 -13.95 -1.70
CA TYR A 423 -2.28 -15.20 -2.43
C TYR A 423 -3.18 -15.42 -3.64
N ALA A 424 -4.47 -15.15 -3.50
CA ALA A 424 -5.45 -15.28 -4.56
C ALA A 424 -6.69 -14.46 -4.20
N GLY A 425 -7.45 -14.06 -5.21
CA GLY A 425 -8.70 -13.36 -5.00
C GLY A 425 -9.38 -12.99 -6.31
N VAL A 426 -10.54 -12.37 -6.16
CA VAL A 426 -11.26 -11.71 -7.25
C VAL A 426 -11.44 -10.24 -6.92
N GLU A 427 -10.99 -9.35 -7.81
CA GLU A 427 -11.30 -7.92 -7.77
C GLU A 427 -12.49 -7.63 -8.69
N ILE A 428 -13.53 -6.98 -8.17
CA ILE A 428 -14.75 -6.63 -8.92
C ILE A 428 -14.93 -5.10 -8.86
N LYS A 429 -14.85 -4.45 -10.02
CA LYS A 429 -14.90 -2.97 -10.12
C LYS A 429 -16.30 -2.49 -10.48
N THR A 430 -17.02 -1.96 -9.49
CA THR A 430 -18.41 -1.47 -9.64
C THR A 430 -18.58 0.02 -9.30
N HIS A 431 -17.49 0.70 -8.91
CA HIS A 431 -17.49 2.11 -8.55
C HIS A 431 -17.74 3.02 -9.76
N SER A 432 -18.16 4.25 -9.48
CA SER A 432 -18.26 5.30 -10.49
C SER A 432 -16.89 5.80 -10.94
N ASP A 433 -15.93 5.93 -10.01
CA ASP A 433 -14.53 6.22 -10.35
C ASP A 433 -13.81 4.92 -10.73
N LEU A 434 -13.55 4.75 -12.02
CA LEU A 434 -12.93 3.53 -12.57
C LEU A 434 -11.46 3.36 -12.17
N ARG A 435 -10.83 4.44 -11.70
CA ARG A 435 -9.43 4.46 -11.29
C ARG A 435 -9.20 3.78 -9.93
N LEU A 436 -10.22 3.74 -9.07
CA LEU A 436 -10.13 3.14 -7.74
C LEU A 436 -9.96 1.63 -7.80
N THR A 437 -9.18 1.06 -6.88
CA THR A 437 -9.16 -0.38 -6.68
C THR A 437 -10.58 -0.90 -6.40
N GLY A 438 -10.96 -2.00 -7.07
CA GLY A 438 -12.27 -2.62 -6.85
C GLY A 438 -12.34 -3.36 -5.51
N TYR A 439 -13.54 -3.84 -5.17
CA TYR A 439 -13.69 -4.72 -4.01
C TYR A 439 -13.00 -6.04 -4.28
N ARG A 440 -12.29 -6.56 -3.26
CA ARG A 440 -11.60 -7.85 -3.34
C ARG A 440 -12.20 -8.83 -2.38
N PHE A 441 -12.36 -10.05 -2.85
CA PHE A 441 -12.85 -11.19 -2.07
C PHE A 441 -11.92 -12.38 -2.28
N CYS A 442 -11.65 -13.09 -1.20
CA CYS A 442 -10.78 -14.27 -1.20
C CYS A 442 -11.17 -15.30 -0.14
N ALA A 443 -12.38 -15.20 0.43
CA ALA A 443 -12.86 -16.12 1.43
C ALA A 443 -14.20 -16.78 1.01
N PRO A 444 -14.43 -18.06 1.38
CA PRO A 444 -15.73 -18.70 1.20
C PRO A 444 -16.88 -17.97 1.90
N GLU A 445 -16.60 -17.28 3.01
CA GLU A 445 -17.56 -16.52 3.82
C GLU A 445 -18.13 -15.32 3.06
N ASP A 446 -17.46 -14.85 2.00
CA ASP A 446 -17.93 -13.75 1.15
C ASP A 446 -19.07 -14.16 0.21
N LYS A 447 -19.45 -15.45 0.23
CA LYS A 447 -20.58 -15.96 -0.55
C LYS A 447 -21.86 -15.17 -0.27
N GLY A 448 -22.51 -14.76 -1.36
CA GLY A 448 -23.76 -14.02 -1.32
C GLY A 448 -23.58 -12.50 -1.43
N VAL A 449 -22.36 -11.98 -1.29
CA VAL A 449 -22.07 -10.57 -1.56
C VAL A 449 -22.52 -10.22 -2.97
N THR A 450 -23.30 -9.14 -3.08
CA THR A 450 -23.90 -8.67 -4.32
C THR A 450 -23.52 -7.21 -4.52
N LEU A 451 -23.00 -6.90 -5.71
CA LEU A 451 -22.53 -5.58 -6.11
C LEU A 451 -23.33 -5.11 -7.32
N VAL A 452 -23.67 -3.83 -7.36
CA VAL A 452 -24.36 -3.23 -8.52
C VAL A 452 -23.50 -2.11 -9.08
N SER A 453 -23.10 -2.24 -10.34
CA SER A 453 -22.20 -1.31 -11.01
C SER A 453 -22.81 0.09 -11.20
N ASN A 454 -21.96 1.10 -11.22
CA ASN A 454 -22.31 2.46 -11.67
C ASN A 454 -22.02 2.67 -13.17
N TYR A 455 -21.45 1.66 -13.83
CA TYR A 455 -21.03 1.72 -15.21
C TYR A 455 -21.44 0.44 -15.97
N HIS A 456 -21.66 0.57 -17.27
CA HIS A 456 -22.14 -0.51 -18.14
C HIS A 456 -21.06 -1.57 -18.47
N ILE A 457 -19.84 -1.39 -17.97
CA ILE A 457 -18.74 -2.36 -18.04
C ILE A 457 -18.26 -2.60 -16.61
N VAL A 458 -18.21 -3.87 -16.20
CA VAL A 458 -17.63 -4.31 -14.93
C VAL A 458 -16.40 -5.15 -15.23
N PRO A 459 -15.19 -4.59 -15.00
CA PRO A 459 -13.98 -5.39 -14.95
C PRO A 459 -14.02 -6.35 -13.74
N VAL A 460 -13.76 -7.62 -14.02
CA VAL A 460 -13.54 -8.68 -13.01
C VAL A 460 -12.14 -9.23 -13.23
N ILE A 461 -11.32 -9.22 -12.19
CA ILE A 461 -9.92 -9.64 -12.25
C ILE A 461 -9.74 -10.76 -11.24
N THR A 462 -9.62 -11.99 -11.72
CA THR A 462 -9.24 -13.13 -10.90
C THR A 462 -7.73 -13.26 -10.90
N TYR A 463 -7.13 -13.54 -9.75
CA TYR A 463 -5.68 -13.64 -9.66
C TYR A 463 -5.24 -14.67 -8.64
N ASN A 464 -4.06 -15.24 -8.85
CA ASN A 464 -3.50 -16.30 -8.02
C ASN A 464 -1.97 -16.39 -8.16
N ARG A 465 -1.27 -16.53 -7.03
CA ARG A 465 0.15 -16.91 -6.96
C ARG A 465 0.43 -18.15 -6.12
N ALA A 466 -0.59 -18.83 -5.62
CA ALA A 466 -0.48 -20.04 -4.81
C ALA A 466 -1.00 -21.28 -5.56
N TYR A 467 -1.48 -22.28 -4.84
CA TYR A 467 -2.21 -23.40 -5.45
C TYR A 467 -3.52 -22.91 -6.10
N ALA A 468 -4.10 -23.72 -6.99
CA ALA A 468 -5.25 -23.31 -7.78
C ALA A 468 -6.45 -22.84 -6.93
N SER A 469 -7.05 -21.72 -7.32
CA SER A 469 -8.25 -21.14 -6.72
C SER A 469 -9.35 -20.98 -7.77
N GLN A 470 -10.59 -21.31 -7.40
CA GLN A 470 -11.77 -21.16 -8.21
C GLN A 470 -12.65 -20.03 -7.66
N THR A 471 -13.10 -19.18 -8.58
CA THR A 471 -14.11 -18.15 -8.32
C THR A 471 -15.36 -18.46 -9.13
N VAL A 472 -16.53 -18.41 -8.49
CA VAL A 472 -17.82 -18.52 -9.18
C VAL A 472 -18.62 -17.26 -8.90
N LEU A 473 -18.98 -16.56 -9.97
CA LEU A 473 -19.82 -15.36 -9.95
C LEU A 473 -21.11 -15.63 -10.71
N LYS A 474 -22.20 -15.01 -10.26
CA LYS A 474 -23.40 -14.80 -11.05
C LYS A 474 -23.50 -13.34 -11.46
N TYR A 475 -23.97 -13.09 -12.67
CA TYR A 475 -24.13 -11.73 -13.16
C TYR A 475 -25.36 -11.58 -14.04
N ARG A 476 -25.93 -10.38 -14.06
CA ARG A 476 -27.04 -9.97 -14.93
C ARG A 476 -27.08 -8.46 -15.09
N ILE A 477 -27.89 -7.97 -16.02
CA ILE A 477 -28.33 -6.58 -16.03
C ILE A 477 -29.21 -6.38 -14.79
N GLY A 478 -28.80 -5.47 -13.91
CA GLY A 478 -29.54 -5.10 -12.71
C GLY A 478 -30.68 -4.14 -13.03
N GLU A 479 -31.78 -4.22 -12.30
CA GLU A 479 -32.88 -3.26 -12.42
C GLU A 479 -32.47 -1.90 -11.85
N ILE A 480 -32.85 -0.82 -12.54
CA ILE A 480 -32.69 0.55 -12.03
C ILE A 480 -33.75 0.74 -10.94
N SER A 481 -33.41 0.48 -9.68
CA SER A 481 -34.27 0.91 -8.57
C SER A 481 -34.24 2.44 -8.52
N LEU A 482 -35.37 3.07 -8.82
CA LEU A 482 -35.64 4.51 -8.74
C LEU A 482 -35.64 5.07 -7.31
N GLN A 483 -35.21 4.29 -6.31
CA GLN A 483 -35.09 4.76 -4.94
C GLN A 483 -33.67 5.32 -4.73
N LEU A 484 -33.59 6.64 -4.53
CA LEU A 484 -32.40 7.48 -4.30
C LEU A 484 -31.95 8.28 -5.53
N LEU A 485 -32.85 9.16 -6.01
CA LEU A 485 -32.45 10.51 -6.44
C LEU A 485 -32.45 11.43 -5.22
#